data_AF-A0A7C4PIH7-F1
#
_entry.id   AF-A0A7C4PIH7-F1
#
_cell.length_a   1.000
_cell.length_b   1.000
_cell.length_c   1.000
_cell.angle_alpha   90.00
_cell.angle_beta   90.00
_cell.angle_gamma   90.00
#
_symmetry.space_group_name_H-M   'P 1'
#
loop_
_entity.id
_entity.type
_entity.pdbx_description
1 polymer ?
#
loop_
_entity_poly.entity_id
_entity_poly.type
_entity_poly.pdbx_seq_one_letter_code
_entity_poly.pdbx_strand_id
1 'polypeptide(L)'
;MHGFNPVYPLNSNFNRLVQEECMSRVAVVTDSTAYLPRELMERLHIQFVPLQLIWGDETYRDGIDITPEAFYTRLPDSKTMPTTSQPSPAAFRVVYEDLLHKGHDILSIHISSKLSGTIDSATQARQAFPDAAIEVIDSLSTSMGMGFAVLEAARAAEQGATLAECKTIAEKALANSRVFFLVRTLEFLHRGGRIGGAQAFVGTALNLKPILELRDGRIEA
;
A
#
# COMPACT_ATOMS: atom_id res chain seq x y z
N MET A 1 -30.07 10.83 63.07
CA MET A 1 -29.40 11.76 62.13
C MET A 1 -29.23 11.02 60.81
N HIS A 2 -30.09 11.32 59.84
CA HIS A 2 -30.13 10.64 58.55
C HIS A 2 -29.01 11.14 57.62
N GLY A 3 -28.35 10.18 56.97
CA GLY A 3 -27.26 10.42 56.04
C GLY A 3 -27.74 11.02 54.72
N PHE A 4 -26.84 11.79 54.10
CA PHE A 4 -26.94 12.23 52.72
C PHE A 4 -25.79 11.59 51.94
N ASN A 5 -26.15 10.76 50.96
CA ASN A 5 -25.23 10.20 49.98
C ASN A 5 -25.62 10.82 48.63
N PRO A 6 -24.85 11.75 48.05
CA PRO A 6 -25.22 12.34 46.78
C PRO A 6 -24.82 11.40 45.65
N VAL A 7 -25.81 10.71 45.09
CA VAL A 7 -25.68 10.06 43.78
C VAL A 7 -25.76 11.16 42.73
N TYR A 8 -24.62 11.59 42.22
CA TYR A 8 -24.57 12.42 41.02
C TYR A 8 -24.83 11.52 39.80
N PRO A 9 -25.83 11.81 38.94
CA PRO A 9 -25.96 11.10 37.68
C PRO A 9 -24.79 11.52 36.78
N LEU A 10 -23.93 10.55 36.42
CA LEU A 10 -22.93 10.73 35.37
C LEU A 10 -23.65 11.10 34.07
N ASN A 11 -23.32 12.28 33.55
CA ASN A 11 -23.94 12.88 32.40
C ASN A 11 -23.72 11.99 31.16
N SER A 12 -24.76 11.61 30.42
CA SER A 12 -24.67 10.75 29.24
C SER A 12 -23.77 11.32 28.13
N ASN A 13 -23.60 12.65 28.11
CA ASN A 13 -22.66 13.34 27.22
C ASN A 13 -21.19 13.10 27.57
N PHE A 14 -20.87 12.82 28.85
CA PHE A 14 -19.49 12.50 29.25
C PHE A 14 -19.06 11.14 28.71
N ASN A 15 -19.94 10.13 28.80
CA ASN A 15 -19.66 8.82 28.19
C ASN A 15 -19.55 8.90 26.67
N ARG A 16 -20.31 9.77 26.00
CA ARG A 16 -20.20 9.98 24.54
C ARG A 16 -18.90 10.68 24.14
N LEU A 17 -18.47 11.71 24.88
CA LEU A 17 -17.19 12.39 24.63
C LEU A 17 -15.98 11.49 24.92
N VAL A 18 -16.03 10.70 26.00
CA VAL A 18 -14.99 9.70 26.32
C VAL A 18 -15.01 8.52 25.33
N GLN A 19 -16.17 8.16 24.77
CA GLN A 19 -16.26 7.15 23.70
C GLN A 19 -15.74 7.67 22.34
N GLU A 20 -15.88 8.96 22.04
CA GLU A 20 -15.25 9.59 20.86
C GLU A 20 -13.71 9.66 21.00
N GLU A 21 -13.18 9.74 22.23
CA GLU A 21 -11.74 9.69 22.52
C GLU A 21 -11.13 8.27 22.56
N CYS A 22 -11.95 7.21 22.65
CA CYS A 22 -11.49 5.82 22.82
C CYS A 22 -11.63 4.92 21.57
N MET A 23 -12.04 5.45 20.43
CA MET A 23 -12.00 4.70 19.17
C MET A 23 -10.64 4.88 18.50
N SER A 24 -9.80 3.85 18.50
CA SER A 24 -8.58 3.82 17.68
C SER A 24 -8.97 4.10 16.22
N ARG A 25 -8.56 5.26 15.70
CA ARG A 25 -8.79 5.57 14.29
C ARG A 25 -7.87 4.69 13.46
N VAL A 26 -8.41 4.00 12.46
CA VAL A 26 -7.60 3.18 11.55
C VAL A 26 -6.78 4.10 10.64
N ALA A 27 -5.47 3.90 10.62
CA ALA A 27 -4.58 4.51 9.63
C ALA A 27 -4.34 3.53 8.48
N VAL A 28 -4.45 4.03 7.25
CA VAL A 28 -4.18 3.22 6.06
C VAL A 28 -2.78 3.51 5.55
N VAL A 29 -2.00 2.44 5.40
CA VAL A 29 -0.63 2.46 4.88
C VAL A 29 -0.59 1.70 3.56
N THR A 30 0.15 2.21 2.58
CA THR A 30 0.43 1.50 1.33
C THR A 30 1.90 1.66 0.92
N ASP A 31 2.25 1.32 -0.30
CA ASP A 31 3.56 1.57 -0.89
C ASP A 31 3.45 2.42 -2.17
N SER A 32 4.59 2.92 -2.66
CA SER A 32 4.60 3.86 -3.80
C SER A 32 4.04 3.28 -5.09
N THR A 33 3.93 1.95 -5.21
CA THR A 33 3.37 1.31 -6.42
C THR A 33 1.86 1.43 -6.53
N ALA A 34 1.17 1.94 -5.51
CA ALA A 34 -0.25 2.27 -5.60
C ALA A 34 -0.54 3.38 -6.62
N TYR A 35 0.45 4.25 -6.89
CA TYR A 35 0.34 5.42 -7.78
C TYR A 35 -0.88 6.31 -7.49
N LEU A 36 -1.22 6.46 -6.20
CA LEU A 36 -2.32 7.31 -5.78
C LEU A 36 -2.00 8.78 -6.03
N PRO A 37 -2.96 9.59 -6.53
CA PRO A 37 -2.82 11.03 -6.58
C PRO A 37 -2.52 11.62 -5.20
N ARG A 38 -1.57 12.55 -5.13
CA ARG A 38 -1.12 13.18 -3.88
C ARG A 38 -2.27 13.83 -3.12
N GLU A 39 -3.18 14.48 -3.84
CA GLU A 39 -4.35 15.15 -3.28
C GLU A 39 -5.27 14.17 -2.53
N LEU A 40 -5.40 12.93 -3.04
CA LEU A 40 -6.19 11.90 -2.39
C LEU A 40 -5.47 11.31 -1.17
N MET A 41 -4.15 11.14 -1.23
CA MET A 41 -3.36 10.68 -0.09
C MET A 41 -3.43 11.68 1.07
N GLU A 42 -3.27 12.97 0.78
CA GLU A 42 -3.32 14.04 1.78
C GLU A 42 -4.73 14.16 2.39
N ARG A 43 -5.78 14.18 1.56
CA ARG A 43 -7.17 14.30 2.02
C ARG A 43 -7.61 13.13 2.89
N LEU A 44 -7.19 11.91 2.56
CA LEU A 44 -7.57 10.69 3.28
C LEU A 44 -6.53 10.26 4.32
N HIS A 45 -5.50 11.08 4.56
CA HIS A 45 -4.41 10.80 5.50
C HIS A 45 -3.68 9.46 5.26
N ILE A 46 -3.63 9.01 4.00
CA ILE A 46 -2.97 7.75 3.61
C ILE A 46 -1.45 7.94 3.70
N GLN A 47 -0.79 7.04 4.43
CA GLN A 47 0.67 6.97 4.45
C GLN A 47 1.16 6.01 3.38
N PHE A 48 2.34 6.25 2.82
CA PHE A 48 2.99 5.27 1.96
C PHE A 48 4.47 5.11 2.30
N VAL A 49 4.97 3.90 2.09
CA VAL A 49 6.41 3.58 2.20
C VAL A 49 7.00 3.51 0.79
N PRO A 50 7.96 4.38 0.44
CA PRO A 50 8.50 4.42 -0.91
C PRO A 50 9.37 3.19 -1.22
N LEU A 51 9.15 2.60 -2.39
CA LEU A 51 10.11 1.66 -2.97
C LEU A 51 11.38 2.42 -3.38
N GLN A 52 12.44 1.66 -3.64
CA GLN A 52 13.73 2.21 -4.04
C GLN A 52 13.96 1.98 -5.54
N LEU A 53 14.38 3.03 -6.22
CA LEU A 53 14.92 2.99 -7.57
C LEU A 53 16.45 3.12 -7.50
N ILE A 54 17.16 2.16 -8.07
CA ILE A 54 18.62 2.14 -8.09
C ILE A 54 19.07 2.46 -9.52
N TRP A 55 19.88 3.49 -9.67
CA TRP A 55 20.36 3.95 -10.98
C TRP A 55 21.87 4.19 -10.95
N GLY A 56 22.65 3.16 -11.31
CA GLY A 56 24.09 3.16 -11.09
C GLY A 56 24.40 3.10 -9.59
N ASP A 57 25.16 4.06 -9.09
CA ASP A 57 25.53 4.17 -7.66
C ASP A 57 24.52 4.99 -6.84
N GLU A 58 23.49 5.53 -7.48
CA GLU A 58 22.47 6.35 -6.84
C GLU A 58 21.23 5.52 -6.47
N THR A 59 20.63 5.84 -5.32
CA THR A 59 19.36 5.25 -4.88
C THR A 59 18.36 6.36 -4.60
N TYR A 60 17.16 6.22 -5.14
CA TYR A 60 16.08 7.20 -5.07
C TYR A 60 14.83 6.58 -4.45
N ARG A 61 14.17 7.28 -3.55
CA ARG A 61 12.84 6.91 -3.07
C ARG A 61 11.80 7.29 -4.12
N ASP A 62 11.06 6.29 -4.59
CA ASP A 62 10.00 6.46 -5.58
C ASP A 62 8.89 7.39 -5.08
N GLY A 63 8.55 8.40 -5.90
CA GLY A 63 7.57 9.43 -5.56
C GLY A 63 8.06 10.51 -4.58
N ILE A 64 9.30 10.41 -4.08
CA ILE A 64 9.92 11.38 -3.17
C ILE A 64 11.15 12.02 -3.81
N ASP A 65 12.18 11.23 -4.14
CA ASP A 65 13.44 11.73 -4.70
C ASP A 65 13.42 11.72 -6.24
N ILE A 66 12.56 10.91 -6.85
CA ILE A 66 12.38 10.83 -8.29
C ILE A 66 10.90 10.73 -8.66
N THR A 67 10.50 11.44 -9.72
CA THR A 67 9.15 11.40 -10.29
C THR A 67 9.11 10.52 -11.55
N PRO A 68 7.94 9.99 -11.95
CA PRO A 68 7.80 9.31 -13.23
C PRO A 68 8.27 10.14 -14.43
N GLU A 69 7.99 11.45 -14.43
CA GLU A 69 8.43 12.36 -15.49
C GLU A 69 9.96 12.44 -15.57
N ALA A 70 10.64 12.65 -14.44
CA ALA A 70 12.09 12.69 -14.38
C ALA A 70 12.71 11.34 -14.80
N PHE A 71 12.10 10.23 -14.36
CA PHE A 71 12.51 8.88 -14.75
C PHE A 71 12.46 8.68 -16.27
N TYR A 72 11.30 8.94 -16.90
CA TYR A 72 11.11 8.71 -18.33
C TYR A 72 11.84 9.73 -19.19
N THR A 73 12.17 10.92 -18.67
CA THR A 73 13.06 11.89 -19.33
C THR A 73 14.50 11.39 -19.37
N ARG A 74 14.99 10.80 -18.27
CA ARG A 74 16.37 10.28 -18.17
C ARG A 74 16.58 8.95 -18.90
N LEU A 75 15.55 8.10 -18.95
CA LEU A 75 15.68 6.70 -19.42
C LEU A 75 16.23 6.54 -20.85
N PRO A 76 15.78 7.28 -21.88
CA PRO A 76 16.21 7.07 -23.27
C PRO A 76 17.72 7.28 -23.49
N ASP A 77 18.31 8.23 -22.78
CA ASP A 77 19.72 8.59 -22.93
C ASP A 77 20.63 7.85 -21.94
N SER A 78 20.05 7.00 -21.09
CA SER A 78 20.78 6.33 -20.03
C SER A 78 21.56 5.12 -20.54
N LYS A 79 22.87 5.10 -20.24
CA LYS A 79 23.75 3.94 -20.50
C LYS A 79 23.55 2.82 -19.47
N THR A 80 23.08 3.16 -18.27
CA THR A 80 22.83 2.21 -17.19
C THR A 80 21.33 2.02 -17.06
N MET A 81 20.88 0.77 -17.07
CA MET A 81 19.47 0.48 -16.86
C MET A 81 19.16 0.46 -15.37
N PRO A 82 18.13 1.21 -14.92
CA PRO A 82 17.77 1.22 -13.51
C PRO A 82 17.15 -0.11 -13.09
N THR A 83 17.28 -0.42 -11.80
CA THR A 83 16.61 -1.54 -11.13
C THR A 83 15.79 -1.02 -9.96
N THR A 84 14.93 -1.87 -9.40
CA THR A 84 14.13 -1.53 -8.23
C THR A 84 14.44 -2.46 -7.06
N SER A 85 14.19 -1.96 -5.86
CA SER A 85 14.22 -2.75 -4.62
C SER A 85 12.99 -2.42 -3.77
N GLN A 86 12.56 -3.40 -2.99
CA GLN A 86 11.52 -3.23 -1.98
C GLN A 86 11.98 -2.25 -0.88
N PRO A 87 11.05 -1.63 -0.13
CA PRO A 87 11.41 -0.88 1.06
C PRO A 87 11.98 -1.82 2.13
N SER A 88 12.85 -1.32 3.01
CA SER A 88 13.37 -2.13 4.11
C SER A 88 12.31 -2.33 5.22
N PRO A 89 12.40 -3.41 6.02
CA PRO A 89 11.57 -3.56 7.21
C PRO A 89 11.69 -2.36 8.17
N ALA A 90 12.89 -1.76 8.26
CA ALA A 90 13.11 -0.57 9.08
C ALA A 90 12.30 0.65 8.59
N ALA A 91 12.14 0.83 7.28
CA ALA A 91 11.33 1.92 6.73
C ALA A 91 9.84 1.77 7.11
N PHE A 92 9.31 0.55 7.03
CA PHE A 92 7.96 0.25 7.53
C PHE A 92 7.85 0.47 9.05
N ARG A 93 8.85 0.03 9.82
CA ARG A 93 8.85 0.17 11.28
C ARG A 93 8.70 1.63 11.70
N VAL A 94 9.40 2.56 11.05
CA VAL A 94 9.30 4.00 11.33
C VAL A 94 7.88 4.51 11.14
N VAL A 95 7.21 4.13 10.04
CA VAL A 95 5.83 4.55 9.76
C VAL A 95 4.86 3.93 10.77
N TYR A 96 5.00 2.64 11.07
CA TYR A 96 4.14 1.99 12.05
C TYR A 96 4.32 2.57 13.45
N GLU A 97 5.55 2.77 13.90
CA GLU A 97 5.87 3.36 15.19
C GLU A 97 5.21 4.74 15.37
N ASP A 98 5.32 5.62 14.36
CA ASP A 98 4.69 6.94 14.38
C ASP A 98 3.15 6.86 14.48
N LEU A 99 2.52 5.98 13.70
CA LEU A 99 1.06 5.80 13.72
C LEU A 99 0.55 5.20 15.03
N LEU A 100 1.26 4.21 15.57
CA LEU A 100 0.92 3.59 16.86
C LEU A 100 1.07 4.58 18.02
N HIS A 101 2.11 5.42 18.01
CA HIS A 101 2.27 6.49 19.01
C HIS A 101 1.12 7.50 18.98
N LYS A 102 0.46 7.66 17.84
CA LYS A 102 -0.75 8.50 17.68
C LYS A 102 -2.04 7.76 18.06
N GLY A 103 -1.96 6.51 18.50
CA GLY A 103 -3.10 5.69 18.91
C GLY A 103 -3.88 5.08 17.75
N HIS A 104 -3.27 4.94 16.57
CA HIS A 104 -3.92 4.34 15.41
C HIS A 104 -3.75 2.82 15.37
N ASP A 105 -4.82 2.12 15.01
CA ASP A 105 -4.71 0.78 14.43
C ASP A 105 -4.27 0.91 12.97
N ILE A 106 -3.58 -0.09 12.41
CA ILE A 106 -2.97 0.04 11.08
C ILE A 106 -3.51 -1.02 10.12
N LEU A 107 -4.04 -0.56 8.99
CA LEU A 107 -4.30 -1.40 7.83
C LEU A 107 -3.26 -1.12 6.74
N SER A 108 -2.40 -2.10 6.45
CA SER A 108 -1.28 -1.94 5.54
C SER A 108 -1.46 -2.78 4.28
N ILE A 109 -1.69 -2.15 3.13
CA ILE A 109 -2.05 -2.81 1.86
C ILE A 109 -0.94 -2.59 0.84
N HIS A 110 -0.31 -3.67 0.35
CA HIS A 110 0.88 -3.56 -0.50
C HIS A 110 0.82 -4.38 -1.78
N ILE A 111 1.74 -4.02 -2.69
CA ILE A 111 1.97 -4.71 -3.95
C ILE A 111 2.06 -6.23 -3.74
N SER A 112 1.50 -6.94 -4.72
CA SER A 112 1.55 -8.39 -4.83
C SER A 112 2.88 -8.98 -4.35
N SER A 113 2.80 -9.93 -3.41
CA SER A 113 3.97 -10.73 -2.97
C SER A 113 4.64 -11.50 -4.12
N LYS A 114 3.94 -11.69 -5.26
CA LYS A 114 4.51 -12.35 -6.45
C LYS A 114 5.32 -11.40 -7.33
N LEU A 115 5.24 -10.09 -7.10
CA LEU A 115 6.00 -9.07 -7.85
C LEU A 115 7.16 -8.50 -7.03
N SER A 116 7.00 -8.39 -5.71
CA SER A 116 7.95 -7.76 -4.79
C SER A 116 7.91 -8.41 -3.40
N GLY A 117 9.03 -8.40 -2.66
CA GLY A 117 9.07 -8.77 -1.24
C GLY A 117 8.65 -7.63 -0.29
N THR A 118 7.93 -6.62 -0.78
CA THR A 118 7.40 -5.51 0.03
C THR A 118 6.53 -6.02 1.18
N ILE A 119 5.66 -7.02 0.92
CA ILE A 119 4.83 -7.68 1.94
C ILE A 119 5.68 -8.31 3.05
N ASP A 120 6.78 -8.99 2.69
CA ASP A 120 7.68 -9.60 3.68
C ASP A 120 8.31 -8.53 4.56
N SER A 121 8.63 -7.36 4.00
CA SER A 121 9.22 -6.25 4.74
C SER A 121 8.22 -5.62 5.72
N ALA A 122 6.99 -5.39 5.26
CA ALA A 122 5.88 -4.93 6.09
C ALA A 122 5.55 -5.92 7.23
N THR A 123 5.54 -7.22 6.92
CA THR A 123 5.27 -8.29 7.89
C THR A 123 6.36 -8.39 8.94
N GLN A 124 7.64 -8.31 8.54
CA GLN A 124 8.77 -8.25 9.47
C GLN A 124 8.70 -7.02 10.38
N ALA A 125 8.35 -5.86 9.84
CA ALA A 125 8.17 -4.65 10.65
C ALA A 125 7.05 -4.80 11.69
N ARG A 126 5.92 -5.42 11.30
CA ARG A 126 4.79 -5.73 12.20
C ARG A 126 5.20 -6.63 13.37
N GLN A 127 6.18 -7.53 13.20
CA GLN A 127 6.67 -8.38 14.29
C GLN A 127 7.31 -7.61 15.45
N ALA A 128 7.79 -6.38 15.22
CA ALA A 128 8.33 -5.52 16.27
C ALA A 128 7.25 -4.99 17.24
N PHE A 129 5.97 -5.12 16.89
CA PHE A 129 4.82 -4.62 17.67
C PHE A 129 3.83 -5.76 17.94
N PRO A 130 4.18 -6.74 18.79
CA PRO A 130 3.38 -7.95 19.00
C PRO A 130 1.95 -7.67 19.44
N ASP A 131 1.76 -6.66 20.31
CA ASP A 131 0.48 -6.30 20.92
C ASP A 131 -0.30 -5.24 20.13
N ALA A 132 0.26 -4.72 19.03
CA ALA A 132 -0.39 -3.71 18.22
C ALA A 132 -1.34 -4.33 17.18
N ALA A 133 -2.47 -3.65 16.95
CA ALA A 133 -3.42 -4.02 15.91
C ALA A 133 -2.92 -3.53 14.54
N ILE A 134 -2.15 -4.39 13.87
CA ILE A 134 -1.62 -4.15 12.52
C ILE A 134 -2.01 -5.32 11.63
N GLU A 135 -2.83 -5.04 10.62
CA GLU A 135 -3.22 -5.99 9.58
C GLU A 135 -2.48 -5.67 8.29
N VAL A 136 -1.74 -6.67 7.75
CA VAL A 136 -1.02 -6.55 6.48
C VAL A 136 -1.77 -7.35 5.42
N ILE A 137 -2.16 -6.69 4.33
CA ILE A 137 -2.86 -7.29 3.19
C ILE A 137 -1.90 -7.39 2.00
N ASP A 138 -1.68 -8.62 1.53
CA ASP A 138 -1.17 -8.88 0.18
C ASP A 138 -2.28 -8.61 -0.82
N SER A 139 -2.15 -7.52 -1.58
CA SER A 139 -3.18 -7.13 -2.54
C SER A 139 -3.31 -8.11 -3.70
N LEU A 140 -2.29 -8.93 -3.97
CA LEU A 140 -2.11 -9.66 -5.23
C LEU A 140 -2.34 -8.75 -6.45
N SER A 141 -2.06 -7.46 -6.29
CA SER A 141 -2.31 -6.42 -7.26
C SER A 141 -1.16 -5.39 -7.26
N THR A 142 -1.28 -4.32 -8.06
CA THR A 142 -0.42 -3.13 -8.04
C THR A 142 -1.16 -1.98 -8.71
N SER A 143 -0.56 -0.78 -8.74
CA SER A 143 -1.14 0.42 -9.34
C SER A 143 -2.55 0.68 -8.77
N MET A 144 -3.43 1.30 -9.56
CA MET A 144 -4.81 1.58 -9.14
C MET A 144 -5.64 0.32 -8.86
N GLY A 145 -5.26 -0.86 -9.38
CA GLY A 145 -5.90 -2.11 -9.00
C GLY A 145 -5.78 -2.42 -7.50
N MET A 146 -4.65 -2.02 -6.89
CA MET A 146 -4.48 -1.98 -5.44
C MET A 146 -5.01 -0.66 -4.85
N GLY A 147 -4.74 0.46 -5.52
CA GLY A 147 -5.11 1.80 -5.07
C GLY A 147 -6.60 1.97 -4.78
N PHE A 148 -7.50 1.31 -5.53
CA PHE A 148 -8.93 1.33 -5.22
C PHE A 148 -9.22 0.75 -3.84
N ALA A 149 -8.60 -0.37 -3.46
CA ALA A 149 -8.77 -0.95 -2.13
C ALA A 149 -8.23 -0.04 -1.03
N VAL A 150 -7.09 0.62 -1.27
CA VAL A 150 -6.52 1.62 -0.36
C VAL A 150 -7.49 2.79 -0.16
N LEU A 151 -8.07 3.32 -1.23
CA LEU A 151 -9.01 4.45 -1.17
C LEU A 151 -10.31 4.08 -0.46
N GLU A 152 -10.90 2.90 -0.74
CA GLU A 152 -12.13 2.45 -0.08
C GLU A 152 -11.91 2.21 1.42
N ALA A 153 -10.78 1.59 1.79
CA ALA A 153 -10.43 1.40 3.20
C ALA A 153 -10.20 2.74 3.92
N ALA A 154 -9.50 3.68 3.30
CA ALA A 154 -9.21 4.98 3.92
C ALA A 154 -10.49 5.83 4.10
N ARG A 155 -11.43 5.77 3.15
CA ARG A 155 -12.75 6.40 3.31
C ARG A 155 -13.57 5.77 4.42
N ALA A 156 -13.52 4.45 4.56
CA ALA A 156 -14.21 3.76 5.65
C ALA A 156 -13.60 4.13 7.01
N ALA A 157 -12.28 4.18 7.10
CA ALA A 157 -11.57 4.62 8.29
C ALA A 157 -11.91 6.07 8.68
N GLU A 158 -11.99 6.99 7.71
CA GLU A 158 -12.43 8.39 7.92
C GLU A 158 -13.86 8.45 8.50
N GLN A 159 -14.72 7.49 8.17
CA GLN A 159 -16.09 7.35 8.66
C GLN A 159 -16.18 6.60 10.01
N GLY A 160 -15.05 6.24 10.61
CA GLY A 160 -14.99 5.57 11.92
C GLY A 160 -15.18 4.06 11.87
N ALA A 161 -15.02 3.43 10.69
CA ALA A 161 -15.02 1.97 10.59
C ALA A 161 -13.84 1.36 11.37
N THR A 162 -14.08 0.20 11.96
CA THR A 162 -13.08 -0.59 12.67
C THR A 162 -12.03 -1.18 11.72
N LEU A 163 -10.89 -1.64 12.26
CA LEU A 163 -9.84 -2.29 11.47
C LEU A 163 -10.36 -3.49 10.66
N ALA A 164 -11.22 -4.32 11.28
CA ALA A 164 -11.81 -5.49 10.64
C ALA A 164 -12.77 -5.12 9.50
N GLU A 165 -13.57 -4.06 9.66
CA GLU A 165 -14.45 -3.55 8.60
C GLU A 165 -13.64 -2.95 7.45
N CYS A 166 -12.60 -2.15 7.74
CA CYS A 166 -11.71 -1.59 6.73
C CYS A 166 -11.01 -2.70 5.93
N LYS A 167 -10.53 -3.76 6.60
CA LYS A 167 -9.96 -4.95 5.95
C LYS A 167 -10.97 -5.62 5.02
N THR A 168 -12.18 -5.87 5.50
CA THR A 168 -13.25 -6.51 4.71
C THR A 168 -13.59 -5.68 3.45
N ILE A 169 -13.65 -4.35 3.60
CA ILE A 169 -13.91 -3.42 2.50
C ILE A 169 -12.76 -3.45 1.48
N ALA A 170 -11.50 -3.43 1.95
CA ALA A 170 -10.33 -3.54 1.09
C ALA A 170 -10.32 -4.84 0.29
N GLU A 171 -10.53 -5.99 0.96
CA GLU A 171 -10.57 -7.30 0.32
C GLU A 171 -11.68 -7.41 -0.72
N LYS A 172 -12.86 -6.84 -0.44
CA LYS A 172 -13.96 -6.76 -1.41
C LYS A 172 -13.60 -5.90 -2.62
N ALA A 173 -12.94 -4.76 -2.41
CA ALA A 173 -12.50 -3.90 -3.50
C ALA A 173 -11.43 -4.59 -4.38
N LEU A 174 -10.48 -5.32 -3.77
CA LEU A 174 -9.49 -6.13 -4.48
C LEU A 174 -10.17 -7.23 -5.32
N ALA A 175 -11.11 -7.98 -4.74
CA ALA A 175 -11.81 -9.06 -5.43
C ALA A 175 -12.58 -8.58 -6.67
N ASN A 176 -13.06 -7.33 -6.65
CA ASN A 176 -13.79 -6.68 -7.75
C ASN A 176 -12.91 -5.83 -8.68
N SER A 177 -11.60 -5.81 -8.47
CA SER A 177 -10.64 -5.07 -9.30
C SER A 177 -9.90 -5.99 -10.26
N ARG A 178 -9.64 -5.53 -11.48
CA ARG A 178 -8.82 -6.23 -12.48
C ARG A 178 -7.88 -5.24 -13.14
N VAL A 179 -6.69 -5.71 -13.51
CA VAL A 179 -5.68 -4.91 -14.20
C VAL A 179 -5.40 -5.54 -15.55
N PHE A 180 -5.67 -4.78 -16.62
CA PHE A 180 -5.27 -5.10 -17.98
C PHE A 180 -4.39 -3.98 -18.51
N PHE A 181 -3.32 -4.33 -19.22
CA PHE A 181 -2.38 -3.34 -19.75
C PHE A 181 -1.67 -3.85 -21.00
N LEU A 182 -1.07 -2.90 -21.72
CA LEU A 182 -0.29 -3.15 -22.92
C LEU A 182 1.06 -2.47 -22.77
N VAL A 183 2.11 -3.15 -23.22
CA VAL A 183 3.47 -2.60 -23.26
C VAL A 183 3.98 -2.53 -24.69
N ARG A 184 4.87 -1.57 -24.96
CA ARG A 184 5.52 -1.48 -26.27
C ARG A 184 6.48 -2.64 -26.52
N THR A 185 7.12 -3.12 -25.46
CA THR A 185 8.08 -4.22 -25.48
C THR A 185 7.98 -5.01 -24.17
N LEU A 186 8.14 -6.33 -24.25
CA LEU A 186 8.22 -7.22 -23.08
C LEU A 186 9.61 -7.22 -22.43
N GLU A 187 10.61 -6.57 -23.06
CA GLU A 187 12.00 -6.57 -22.60
C GLU A 187 12.14 -6.16 -21.13
N PHE A 188 11.51 -5.06 -20.71
CA PHE A 188 11.66 -4.56 -19.34
C PHE A 188 11.02 -5.48 -18.30
N LEU A 189 9.88 -6.11 -18.63
CA LEU A 189 9.27 -7.12 -17.78
C LEU A 189 10.16 -8.36 -17.66
N HIS A 190 10.76 -8.80 -18.78
CA HIS A 190 11.65 -9.95 -18.82
C HIS A 190 12.91 -9.71 -17.99
N ARG A 191 13.61 -8.60 -18.25
CA ARG A 191 14.82 -8.21 -17.52
C ARG A 191 14.57 -7.97 -16.05
N GLY A 192 13.40 -7.39 -15.72
CA GLY A 192 12.95 -7.25 -14.36
C GLY A 192 12.59 -8.58 -13.71
N GLY A 193 12.42 -9.68 -14.45
CA GLY A 193 12.02 -10.99 -13.90
C GLY A 193 10.54 -11.07 -13.48
N ARG A 194 9.72 -10.07 -13.82
CA ARG A 194 8.29 -9.99 -13.47
C ARG A 194 7.38 -10.27 -14.68
N ILE A 195 7.93 -10.79 -15.78
CA ILE A 195 7.18 -11.08 -17.01
C ILE A 195 6.10 -12.15 -16.88
N GLY A 196 6.24 -13.07 -15.93
CA GLY A 196 5.28 -14.16 -15.69
C GLY A 196 4.95 -14.95 -16.95
N GLY A 197 3.66 -15.25 -17.17
CA GLY A 197 3.18 -16.04 -18.32
C GLY A 197 3.52 -15.44 -19.68
N ALA A 198 3.73 -14.12 -19.77
CA ALA A 198 4.13 -13.45 -21.00
C ALA A 198 5.53 -13.85 -21.51
N GLN A 199 6.30 -14.62 -20.72
CA GLN A 199 7.59 -15.17 -21.12
C GLN A 199 7.49 -16.05 -22.38
N ALA A 200 6.34 -16.70 -22.62
CA ALA A 200 6.11 -17.53 -23.81
C ALA A 200 6.22 -16.76 -25.13
N PHE A 201 6.10 -15.42 -25.10
CA PHE A 201 6.18 -14.57 -26.28
C PHE A 201 7.60 -14.04 -26.56
N VAL A 202 8.54 -14.20 -25.63
CA VAL A 202 9.92 -13.73 -25.79
C VAL A 202 10.62 -14.53 -26.90
N GLY A 203 11.18 -13.84 -27.90
CA GLY A 203 11.89 -14.47 -29.02
C GLY A 203 11.01 -14.95 -30.16
N THR A 204 9.69 -14.74 -30.10
CA THR A 204 8.81 -14.97 -31.26
C THR A 204 9.09 -13.91 -32.33
N ALA A 205 9.21 -14.31 -33.60
CA ALA A 205 9.48 -13.41 -34.73
C ALA A 205 8.30 -12.49 -35.09
N LEU A 206 7.21 -12.53 -34.30
CA LEU A 206 5.97 -11.82 -34.53
C LEU A 206 5.92 -10.56 -33.67
N ASN A 207 5.60 -9.41 -34.28
CA ASN A 207 5.32 -8.12 -33.61
C ASN A 207 4.00 -8.15 -32.79
N LEU A 208 3.72 -9.25 -32.09
CA LEU A 208 2.53 -9.40 -31.26
C LEU A 208 2.62 -8.45 -30.07
N LYS A 209 1.53 -7.70 -29.83
CA LYS A 209 1.33 -6.85 -28.66
C LYS A 209 0.24 -7.49 -27.81
N PRO A 210 0.55 -8.53 -27.01
CA PRO A 210 -0.45 -9.20 -26.20
C PRO A 210 -1.02 -8.24 -25.16
N ILE A 211 -2.34 -8.30 -24.96
CA ILE A 211 -2.96 -7.66 -23.80
C ILE A 211 -2.53 -8.50 -22.59
N LEU A 212 -1.89 -7.85 -21.63
CA LEU A 212 -1.43 -8.46 -20.39
C LEU A 212 -2.47 -8.23 -19.31
N GLU A 213 -2.56 -9.16 -18.37
CA GLU A 213 -3.35 -9.01 -17.16
C GLU A 213 -2.53 -9.30 -15.91
N LEU A 214 -2.99 -8.78 -14.78
CA LEU A 214 -2.52 -9.21 -13.48
C LEU A 214 -3.54 -10.21 -12.91
N ARG A 215 -3.15 -11.48 -12.85
CA ARG A 215 -3.97 -12.60 -12.39
C ARG A 215 -3.22 -13.35 -11.30
N ASP A 216 -3.89 -13.60 -10.18
CA ASP A 216 -3.32 -14.29 -9.01
C ASP A 216 -1.97 -13.68 -8.55
N GLY A 217 -1.87 -12.35 -8.65
CA GLY A 217 -0.68 -11.60 -8.29
C GLY A 217 0.45 -11.59 -9.32
N ARG A 218 0.34 -12.32 -10.44
CA ARG A 218 1.38 -12.44 -11.48
C ARG A 218 0.93 -11.81 -12.79
N ILE A 219 1.89 -11.39 -13.60
CA ILE A 219 1.63 -10.91 -14.97
C ILE A 219 1.39 -12.14 -15.86
N GLU A 220 0.26 -12.15 -16.55
CA GLU A 220 -0.18 -13.20 -17.47
C GLU A 220 -0.53 -12.58 -18.84
N ALA A 221 -0.59 -13.41 -19.87
CA ALA A 221 -0.85 -13.03 -21.27
C ALA A 221 -1.80 -14.01 -21.94
#